data_AF-W1XBW9-F1
#
_entry.id   AF-W1XBW9-F1
#
_cell.length_a   1.000
_cell.length_b   1.000
_cell.length_c   1.000
_cell.angle_alpha   90.00
_cell.angle_beta   90.00
_cell.angle_gamma   90.00
#
_symmetry.space_group_name_H-M   'P 1'
#
loop_
_entity.id
_entity.type
_entity.pdbx_description
1 polymer ?
#
loop_
_entity_poly.entity_id
_entity_poly.type
_entity_poly.pdbx_seq_one_letter_code
_entity_poly.pdbx_strand_id
1 'polypeptide(L)'
;PNKDIQSATQAKVMRDFVREHGITNYFEVGRMGIEHVILPEKGLIGPGEMMIGADSHTCTYGAVNAFSTGVGSTDAGVAMAEG
;
A
#
# COMPACT_ATOMS: atom_id res chain seq x y z
N PRO A 1 -13.20 -10.75 2.34
CA PRO A 1 -13.09 -12.01 1.56
C PRO A 1 -13.22 -11.69 0.07
N ASN A 2 -12.63 -12.51 -0.82
CA ASN A 2 -12.68 -12.25 -2.27
C ASN A 2 -14.10 -12.45 -2.80
N LYS A 3 -14.61 -11.51 -3.60
CA LYS A 3 -16.01 -11.52 -4.07
C LYS A 3 -16.24 -12.48 -5.24
N ASP A 4 -15.19 -12.73 -6.03
CA ASP A 4 -15.24 -13.49 -7.29
C ASP A 4 -13.88 -14.12 -7.63
N ILE A 5 -13.82 -14.90 -8.71
CA ILE A 5 -12.60 -15.57 -9.17
C ILE A 5 -11.51 -14.56 -9.54
N GLN A 6 -11.89 -13.39 -10.08
CA GLN A 6 -10.94 -12.36 -10.50
C GLN A 6 -10.21 -11.77 -9.30
N SER A 7 -10.94 -11.36 -8.26
CA SER A 7 -10.39 -10.89 -6.99
C SER A 7 -9.61 -11.98 -6.25
N ALA A 8 -10.03 -13.24 -6.34
CA ALA A 8 -9.26 -14.36 -5.80
C ALA A 8 -7.92 -14.57 -6.52
N THR A 9 -7.93 -14.43 -7.84
CA THR A 9 -6.72 -14.51 -8.67
C THR A 9 -5.78 -13.36 -8.36
N GLN A 10 -6.31 -12.14 -8.25
CA GLN A 10 -5.52 -10.97 -7.88
C GLN A 10 -4.87 -11.13 -6.49
N ALA A 11 -5.62 -11.59 -5.50
CA ALA A 11 -5.08 -11.86 -4.16
C ALA A 11 -3.96 -12.93 -4.18
N LYS A 12 -4.07 -13.93 -5.06
CA LYS A 12 -3.00 -14.92 -5.27
C LYS A 12 -1.76 -14.26 -5.89
N VAL A 13 -1.92 -13.50 -6.97
CA VAL A 13 -0.81 -12.79 -7.64
C VAL A 13 -0.06 -11.89 -6.66
N MET A 14 -0.78 -11.13 -5.83
CA MET A 14 -0.16 -10.29 -4.79
C MET A 14 0.62 -11.10 -3.75
N ARG A 15 0.08 -12.25 -3.32
CA ARG A 15 0.78 -13.11 -2.34
C ARG A 15 2.05 -13.71 -2.93
N ASP A 16 2.01 -14.13 -4.19
CA ASP A 16 3.17 -14.68 -4.89
C ASP A 16 4.25 -13.59 -5.07
N PHE A 17 3.85 -12.38 -5.49
CA PHE A 17 4.73 -11.21 -5.60
C PHE A 17 5.42 -10.84 -4.27
N VAL A 18 4.65 -10.80 -3.17
CA VAL A 18 5.19 -10.52 -1.83
C VAL A 18 6.24 -11.54 -1.41
N ARG A 19 6.01 -12.82 -1.71
CA ARG A 19 6.95 -13.90 -1.40
C ARG A 19 8.21 -13.81 -2.25
N GLU A 20 8.06 -13.52 -3.54
CA GLU A 20 9.16 -13.38 -4.48
C GLU A 20 10.11 -12.23 -4.09
N HIS A 21 9.56 -11.08 -3.70
CA HIS A 21 10.34 -9.89 -3.36
C HIS A 21 10.63 -9.73 -1.85
N GLY A 22 10.22 -10.68 -1.01
CA GLY A 22 10.47 -10.63 0.43
C GLY A 22 9.84 -9.43 1.15
N ILE A 23 8.67 -8.96 0.69
CA ILE A 23 8.00 -7.78 1.24
C ILE A 23 7.47 -8.09 2.64
N THR A 24 7.97 -7.36 3.63
CA THR A 24 7.64 -7.58 5.05
C THR A 24 6.31 -6.95 5.46
N ASN A 25 6.02 -5.75 4.94
CA ASN A 25 4.79 -4.99 5.22
C ASN A 25 3.64 -5.42 4.28
N TYR A 26 3.17 -6.66 4.45
CA TYR A 26 2.03 -7.20 3.69
C TYR A 26 0.84 -7.49 4.61
N PHE A 27 -0.33 -6.94 4.26
CA PHE A 27 -1.57 -7.07 5.03
C PHE A 27 -2.63 -7.80 4.19
N GLU A 28 -3.08 -8.96 4.67
CA GLU A 28 -4.11 -9.77 3.99
C GLU A 28 -5.22 -10.18 4.96
N VAL A 29 -6.19 -10.96 4.47
CA VAL A 29 -7.33 -11.45 5.24
C VAL A 29 -6.90 -11.97 6.62
N GLY A 30 -7.51 -11.43 7.69
CA GLY A 30 -7.19 -11.76 9.08
C GLY A 30 -6.26 -10.76 9.77
N ARG A 31 -5.52 -9.94 9.02
CA ARG A 31 -4.63 -8.89 9.55
C ARG A 31 -4.65 -7.57 8.75
N MET A 32 -5.68 -7.40 7.92
CA MET A 32 -5.88 -6.24 7.04
C MET A 32 -6.79 -5.18 7.68
N GLY A 33 -6.84 -4.02 7.04
CA GLY A 33 -7.73 -2.91 7.31
C GLY A 33 -7.74 -1.96 6.10
N ILE A 34 -8.42 -0.82 6.22
CA ILE A 34 -8.33 0.26 5.23
C ILE A 34 -6.89 0.79 5.24
N GLU A 35 -6.22 0.84 4.09
CA GLU A 35 -4.79 1.18 4.01
C GLU A 35 -4.46 2.50 4.73
N HIS A 36 -5.28 3.53 4.52
CA HIS A 36 -5.06 4.85 5.11
C HIS A 36 -5.26 4.93 6.62
N VAL A 37 -5.84 3.89 7.23
CA VAL A 37 -5.97 3.77 8.68
C VAL A 37 -4.81 2.96 9.24
N ILE A 38 -4.50 1.81 8.62
CA ILE A 38 -3.50 0.89 9.17
C ILE A 38 -2.07 1.38 9.01
N LEU A 39 -1.74 2.15 7.96
CA LEU A 39 -0.36 2.63 7.77
C LEU A 39 0.03 3.61 8.90
N PRO A 40 -0.76 4.65 9.24
CA PRO A 40 -0.49 5.48 10.41
C PRO A 40 -0.55 4.71 11.75
N GLU A 41 -1.56 3.84 11.95
CA GLU A 41 -1.72 3.07 13.19
C GLU A 41 -0.49 2.18 13.49
N LYS A 42 0.14 1.64 12.45
CA LYS A 42 1.34 0.81 12.56
C LYS A 42 2.64 1.61 12.55
N GLY A 43 2.59 2.94 12.47
CA GLY A 43 3.77 3.79 12.40
C GLY A 43 4.59 3.61 11.11
N LEU A 44 3.94 3.20 10.02
CA LEU A 44 4.57 3.07 8.69
C LEU A 44 4.64 4.40 7.93
N ILE A 45 4.05 5.45 8.50
CA ILE A 45 4.12 6.83 8.01
C ILE A 45 4.01 7.80 9.19
N GLY A 46 4.86 8.83 9.21
CA GLY A 46 4.94 9.81 10.28
C GLY A 46 5.41 11.21 9.86
N PRO A 47 5.59 12.13 10.83
CA PRO A 47 5.91 13.52 10.56
C PRO A 47 7.24 13.69 9.79
N GLY A 48 7.21 14.50 8.72
CA GLY A 48 8.39 14.81 7.91
C GLY A 48 8.75 13.77 6.85
N GLU A 49 8.02 12.66 6.78
CA GLU A 49 8.23 11.63 5.77
C GLU A 49 7.50 11.97 4.45
N MET A 50 7.92 11.30 3.37
CA MET A 50 7.30 11.37 2.06
C MET A 50 6.70 10.00 1.72
N MET A 51 5.44 9.99 1.26
CA MET A 51 4.78 8.77 0.80
C MET A 51 3.97 8.99 -0.48
N ILE A 52 4.24 8.16 -1.49
CA ILE A 52 3.34 8.02 -2.63
C ILE A 52 2.56 6.70 -2.50
N GLY A 53 1.35 6.66 -3.05
CA GLY A 53 0.47 5.50 -2.96
C GLY A 53 -0.41 5.35 -4.20
N ALA A 54 -0.83 4.13 -4.50
CA ALA A 54 -1.65 3.81 -5.66
C ALA A 54 -3.16 4.07 -5.45
N ASP A 55 -3.53 4.74 -4.35
CA ASP A 55 -4.89 5.19 -4.05
C ASP A 55 -4.98 6.73 -4.07
N SER A 56 -6.12 7.25 -4.54
CA SER A 56 -6.37 8.69 -4.66
C SER A 56 -6.42 9.42 -3.31
N HIS A 57 -6.66 8.72 -2.21
CA HIS A 57 -6.76 9.28 -0.85
C HIS A 57 -5.47 9.12 -0.06
N THR A 58 -4.35 8.78 -0.70
CA THR A 58 -3.01 8.76 -0.06
C THR A 58 -2.68 10.10 0.61
N CYS A 59 -3.29 11.22 0.18
CA CYS A 59 -3.22 12.53 0.84
C CYS A 59 -3.67 12.53 2.30
N THR A 60 -4.35 11.48 2.78
CA THR A 60 -4.75 11.28 4.18
C THR A 60 -3.56 11.41 5.13
N TYR A 61 -2.35 11.01 4.72
CA TYR A 61 -1.17 11.05 5.59
C TYR A 61 -0.66 12.48 5.86
N GLY A 62 -1.18 13.48 5.14
CA GLY A 62 -1.01 14.89 5.52
C GLY A 62 -1.49 15.19 6.96
N ALA A 63 -2.48 14.43 7.46
CA ALA A 63 -2.97 14.57 8.83
C ALA A 63 -1.93 14.20 9.90
N VAL A 64 -0.90 13.40 9.55
CA VAL A 64 0.23 13.04 10.43
C VAL A 64 1.50 13.82 10.07
N ASN A 65 1.37 14.98 9.42
CA ASN A 65 2.47 15.84 8.98
C ASN A 65 3.46 15.18 8.00
N ALA A 66 2.99 14.20 7.21
CA ALA A 66 3.76 13.63 6.10
C ALA A 66 3.38 14.31 4.78
N PHE A 67 4.35 14.53 3.89
CA PHE A 67 4.04 14.86 2.50
C PHE A 67 3.54 13.60 1.80
N SER A 68 2.33 13.64 1.25
CA SER A 68 1.73 12.44 0.66
C SER A 68 0.82 12.74 -0.53
N THR A 69 0.88 11.87 -1.55
CA THR A 69 0.06 12.00 -2.76
C THR A 69 -0.26 10.66 -3.39
N GLY A 70 -1.46 10.56 -3.98
CA GLY A 70 -1.81 9.45 -4.85
C GLY A 70 -1.11 9.57 -6.19
N VAL A 71 -0.70 8.44 -6.78
CA VAL A 71 -0.02 8.36 -8.08
C VAL A 71 -0.60 7.22 -8.93
N GLY A 72 -0.34 7.28 -10.24
CA GLY A 72 -0.75 6.21 -11.17
C GLY A 72 0.13 4.96 -11.07
N SER A 73 -0.29 3.88 -11.72
CA SER A 73 0.47 2.62 -11.75
C SER A 73 1.86 2.77 -12.38
N THR A 74 2.01 3.64 -13.39
CA THR A 74 3.31 3.92 -14.01
C THR A 74 4.27 4.56 -13.00
N ASP A 75 3.83 5.59 -12.29
CA ASP A 75 4.65 6.30 -11.31
C ASP A 75 4.99 5.40 -10.12
N ALA A 76 4.01 4.62 -9.63
CA ALA A 76 4.23 3.64 -8.58
C ALA A 76 5.25 2.57 -9.01
N GLY A 77 5.19 2.12 -10.27
CA GLY A 77 6.15 1.17 -10.84
C GLY A 77 7.57 1.74 -10.89
N VAL A 78 7.72 3.01 -11.28
CA VAL A 78 9.02 3.70 -11.29
C VAL A 78 9.57 3.85 -9.87
N ALA A 79 8.75 4.28 -8.91
CA ALA A 79 9.19 4.41 -7.52
C ALA A 79 9.57 3.07 -6.88
N MET A 80 8.87 1.98 -7.22
CA MET A 80 9.25 0.63 -6.77
C MET A 80 10.60 0.18 -7.37
N ALA A 81 10.95 0.65 -8.56
CA ALA A 81 12.20 0.30 -9.23
C ALA A 81 13.39 1.16 -8.77
N GLU A 82 13.17 2.46 -8.55
CA GLU A 82 14.24 3.45 -8.38
C GLU A 82 14.32 4.07 -6.96
N GLY A 83 13.27 3.94 -6.15
CA GLY A 83 13.11 4.65 -4.87
C GLY A 83 12.60 6.09 -5.04
#